data_AF-A0A668S7M2-F1
#
_entry.id   AF-A0A668S7M2-F1
#
_cell.length_a   1.000
_cell.length_b   1.000
_cell.length_c   1.000
_cell.angle_alpha   90.00
_cell.angle_beta   90.00
_cell.angle_gamma   90.00
#
_symmetry.space_group_name_H-M   'P 1'
#
loop_
_entity.id
_entity.type
_entity.pdbx_description
1 polymer ?
#
loop_
_entity_poly.entity_id
_entity_poly.type
_entity_poly.pdbx_seq_one_letter_code
_entity_poly.pdbx_strand_id
1 'polypeptide(L)'
;MPHSPTHTRTSKLKYNLTNIHTPVDASEGNLGNEMKPLDEDLKDIILRALPLISEDTQQSLIHKLLSDGVESTQDLKFVIEDDIADLLPPLQLQTLLEAFKNETDLVTLDLPMIPSSSSLLSSPAAPPCSTPSGVLPLSNQEHDNSESCGQTTLFRKQWAETFQVPWALMPMEIQAAVAEGKRPSPAARRQMVRILADEIRKHELNPTHAQCVTICRNIVRKYPQSFADLCDNGQLLEEDYISLVIQIKNRIDNLKRTSNFRHSRLSGMKRGATNNYGCDRFEPGLLPEETNETVERKRQRLEEIYHQDGSNMVEKDEVKELMKVTFDLQRRQINALPVPAIRDLRDRWPYLFTHNGLYTHFELLTDIKVLRTLEVAMKECGPTILEVFSKSTNPDIQSILSVGPKLELSFCILQLLMAHFSEPLGGLILFANANATAAELQTTLQLPATPRLILLAKSPESSIHRWMISLEGHIICEGIQPTFLSGLAAVFSTYYIFNLQYQEDAACTLEFIQRRLIGINPDRGTKAPQGKFLSKETGKFTQEKTSPVNPQVLTLLKKLM
;
A
#
# COMPACT_ATOMS: atom_id res chain seq x y z
N MET A 1 29.35 -27.59 -68.30
CA MET A 1 29.57 -28.89 -68.96
C MET A 1 30.36 -29.78 -68.00
N PRO A 2 30.01 -31.06 -67.88
CA PRO A 2 29.26 -31.63 -66.73
C PRO A 2 30.08 -32.78 -66.06
N HIS A 3 29.70 -33.42 -64.95
CA HIS A 3 28.54 -34.31 -64.75
C HIS A 3 28.47 -34.77 -63.27
N SER A 4 27.27 -34.72 -62.69
CA SER A 4 26.77 -35.74 -61.73
C SER A 4 26.24 -36.94 -62.56
N PRO A 5 25.95 -38.15 -62.01
CA PRO A 5 24.75 -38.31 -61.17
C PRO A 5 24.67 -39.52 -60.15
N THR A 6 23.77 -39.35 -59.16
CA THR A 6 22.76 -40.30 -58.61
C THR A 6 23.13 -41.69 -58.04
N HIS A 7 22.70 -41.97 -56.80
CA HIS A 7 21.45 -42.73 -56.54
C HIS A 7 20.98 -42.73 -55.06
N THR A 8 19.66 -42.64 -54.96
CA THR A 8 18.67 -42.72 -53.88
C THR A 8 18.64 -44.03 -53.09
N ARG A 9 18.27 -44.01 -51.79
CA ARG A 9 17.09 -44.76 -51.26
C ARG A 9 16.67 -44.34 -49.84
N THR A 10 15.43 -43.86 -49.77
CA THR A 10 14.57 -43.69 -48.60
C THR A 10 14.02 -45.02 -48.07
N SER A 11 13.85 -45.17 -46.75
CA SER A 11 12.94 -46.16 -46.16
C SER A 11 12.03 -45.50 -45.12
N LYS A 12 10.76 -45.34 -45.54
CA LYS A 12 9.59 -45.12 -44.70
C LYS A 12 9.24 -46.44 -44.01
N LEU A 13 8.84 -46.40 -42.74
CA LEU A 13 7.99 -47.42 -42.14
C LEU A 13 6.64 -46.77 -41.78
N LYS A 14 5.63 -47.15 -42.57
CA LYS A 14 4.20 -47.08 -42.23
C LYS A 14 3.82 -48.47 -41.71
N TYR A 15 3.00 -48.54 -40.66
CA TYR A 15 2.01 -49.60 -40.54
C TYR A 15 0.67 -48.98 -40.14
N ASN A 16 -0.34 -49.34 -40.94
CA ASN A 16 -1.77 -49.02 -40.87
C ASN A 16 -2.45 -49.83 -39.74
N LEU A 17 -3.40 -49.29 -38.97
CA LEU A 17 -4.83 -49.04 -39.25
C LEU A 17 -5.69 -50.32 -39.26
N THR A 18 -6.57 -50.45 -38.26
CA THR A 18 -7.87 -51.12 -38.38
C THR A 18 -8.92 -50.41 -37.53
N ASN A 19 -9.97 -49.97 -38.21
CA ASN A 19 -11.27 -49.48 -37.72
C ASN A 19 -11.97 -50.47 -36.78
N ILE A 20 -12.97 -50.00 -36.02
CA ILE A 20 -14.37 -50.48 -36.10
C ILE A 20 -15.33 -49.44 -35.46
N HIS A 21 -16.38 -49.16 -36.23
CA HIS A 21 -17.72 -48.59 -35.98
C HIS A 21 -18.11 -47.90 -34.64
N THR A 22 -18.65 -46.69 -34.81
CA THR A 22 -19.81 -46.14 -34.08
C THR A 22 -21.10 -46.92 -34.37
N PRO A 23 -22.05 -46.91 -33.42
CA PRO A 23 -23.32 -46.25 -33.72
C PRO A 23 -23.79 -45.29 -32.61
N VAL A 24 -24.61 -44.35 -33.06
CA VAL A 24 -25.38 -43.37 -32.32
C VAL A 24 -26.54 -44.04 -31.58
N ASP A 25 -26.77 -43.71 -30.31
CA ASP A 25 -28.14 -43.48 -29.84
C ASP A 25 -28.17 -42.58 -28.59
N ALA A 26 -29.19 -41.73 -28.57
CA ALA A 26 -29.48 -40.77 -27.51
C ALA A 26 -30.37 -41.40 -26.43
N SER A 27 -30.11 -41.09 -25.16
CA SER A 27 -31.16 -40.99 -24.12
C SER A 27 -30.62 -40.38 -22.83
N GLU A 28 -31.52 -39.65 -22.19
CA GLU A 28 -31.36 -38.76 -21.05
C GLU A 28 -31.05 -39.49 -19.73
N GLY A 29 -30.33 -38.79 -18.83
CA GLY A 29 -30.58 -38.79 -17.39
C GLY A 29 -30.09 -39.96 -16.54
N ASN A 30 -28.97 -39.77 -15.82
CA ASN A 30 -28.92 -39.85 -14.34
C ASN A 30 -27.52 -39.47 -13.84
N LEU A 31 -27.39 -38.37 -13.07
CA LEU A 31 -26.21 -38.15 -12.22
C LEU A 31 -26.38 -38.98 -10.95
N GLY A 32 -25.72 -40.14 -10.91
CA GLY A 32 -25.45 -40.87 -9.67
C GLY A 32 -24.00 -40.65 -9.26
N ASN A 33 -23.76 -40.15 -8.04
CA ASN A 33 -22.46 -40.15 -7.39
C ASN A 33 -21.98 -41.61 -7.26
N GLU A 34 -21.05 -42.06 -8.10
CA GLU A 34 -20.21 -43.22 -7.78
C GLU A 34 -19.17 -42.78 -6.75
N MET A 35 -19.27 -43.31 -5.53
CA MET A 35 -18.31 -43.09 -4.45
C MET A 35 -17.00 -43.81 -4.82
N LYS A 36 -15.92 -43.07 -4.98
CA LYS A 36 -14.59 -43.64 -5.21
C LYS A 36 -14.19 -44.54 -4.02
N PRO A 37 -13.50 -45.67 -4.25
CA PRO A 37 -12.96 -46.49 -3.16
C PRO A 37 -11.87 -45.71 -2.41
N LEU A 38 -11.91 -45.77 -1.07
CA LEU A 38 -11.03 -45.00 -0.17
C LEU A 38 -9.54 -45.16 -0.51
N ASP A 39 -9.12 -46.36 -0.93
CA ASP A 39 -7.75 -46.64 -1.35
C ASP A 39 -7.27 -45.74 -2.50
N GLU A 40 -8.15 -45.43 -3.45
CA GLU A 40 -7.82 -44.56 -4.59
C GLU A 40 -7.77 -43.08 -4.17
N ASP A 41 -8.64 -42.66 -3.25
CA ASP A 41 -8.59 -41.32 -2.68
C ASP A 41 -7.30 -41.13 -1.85
N LEU A 42 -6.89 -42.13 -1.07
CA LEU A 42 -5.62 -42.12 -0.34
C LEU A 42 -4.41 -42.10 -1.28
N LYS A 43 -4.45 -42.84 -2.41
CA LYS A 43 -3.40 -42.77 -3.44
C LYS A 43 -3.27 -41.37 -4.00
N ASP A 44 -4.38 -40.75 -4.38
CA ASP A 44 -4.41 -39.41 -4.96
C ASP A 44 -3.86 -38.37 -3.98
N ILE A 45 -4.21 -38.46 -2.69
CA ILE A 45 -3.72 -37.55 -1.64
C ILE A 45 -2.22 -37.73 -1.42
N ILE A 46 -1.73 -38.98 -1.32
CA ILE A 46 -0.31 -39.27 -1.11
C ILE A 46 0.53 -38.82 -2.31
N LEU A 47 0.08 -39.04 -3.56
CA LEU A 47 0.81 -38.60 -4.76
C LEU A 47 0.81 -37.08 -4.92
N ARG A 48 -0.25 -36.41 -4.49
CA ARG A 48 -0.32 -34.94 -4.49
C ARG A 48 0.69 -34.35 -3.51
N ALA A 49 0.84 -34.97 -2.34
CA ALA A 49 1.79 -34.54 -1.31
C ALA A 49 3.24 -34.92 -1.66
N LEU A 50 3.45 -36.14 -2.19
CA LEU A 50 4.76 -36.71 -2.48
C LEU A 50 4.81 -37.30 -3.90
N PRO A 51 4.98 -36.46 -4.95
CA PRO A 51 4.91 -36.90 -6.35
C PRO A 51 6.01 -37.87 -6.82
N LEU A 52 7.07 -38.04 -6.02
CA LEU A 52 8.24 -38.86 -6.33
C LEU A 52 8.37 -40.10 -5.40
N ILE A 53 7.31 -40.45 -4.67
CA ILE A 53 7.30 -41.63 -3.81
C ILE A 53 7.29 -42.92 -4.64
N SER A 54 7.97 -43.97 -4.18
CA SER A 54 7.93 -45.29 -4.84
C SER A 54 6.56 -45.95 -4.63
N GLU A 55 6.12 -46.72 -5.63
CA GLU A 55 4.84 -47.43 -5.60
C GLU A 55 4.76 -48.42 -4.41
N ASP A 56 5.85 -49.09 -4.07
CA ASP A 56 5.94 -50.01 -2.93
C ASP A 56 5.75 -49.28 -1.58
N THR A 57 6.33 -48.08 -1.43
CA THR A 57 6.21 -47.27 -0.21
C THR A 57 4.84 -46.63 -0.12
N GLN A 58 4.25 -46.21 -1.25
CA GLN A 58 2.88 -45.70 -1.33
C GLN A 58 1.87 -46.78 -0.91
N GLN A 59 1.99 -48.01 -1.42
CA GLN A 59 1.10 -49.11 -1.05
C GLN A 59 1.26 -49.49 0.43
N SER A 60 2.49 -49.47 0.96
CA SER A 60 2.76 -49.73 2.37
C SER A 60 2.13 -48.67 3.29
N LEU A 61 2.16 -47.40 2.89
CA LEU A 61 1.50 -46.30 3.63
C LEU A 61 -0.02 -46.47 3.66
N ILE A 62 -0.64 -46.78 2.52
CA ILE A 62 -2.10 -46.97 2.45
C ILE A 62 -2.52 -48.16 3.31
N HIS A 63 -1.81 -49.29 3.21
CA HIS A 63 -2.10 -50.46 4.02
C HIS A 63 -1.97 -50.16 5.53
N LYS A 64 -0.94 -49.39 5.93
CA LYS A 64 -0.74 -49.01 7.32
C LYS A 64 -1.85 -48.08 7.83
N LEU A 65 -2.22 -47.06 7.06
CA LEU A 65 -3.32 -46.15 7.41
C LEU A 65 -4.65 -46.89 7.57
N LEU A 66 -4.96 -47.83 6.68
CA LEU A 66 -6.16 -48.66 6.79
C LEU A 66 -6.10 -49.61 7.99
N SER A 67 -4.93 -50.18 8.32
CA SER A 67 -4.77 -51.03 9.50
C SER A 67 -4.86 -50.27 10.82
N ASP A 68 -4.49 -49.00 10.80
CA ASP A 68 -4.51 -48.10 11.96
C ASP A 68 -5.89 -47.44 12.16
N GLY A 69 -6.88 -47.80 11.32
CA GLY A 69 -8.29 -47.45 11.52
C GLY A 69 -8.77 -46.22 10.75
N VAL A 70 -8.06 -45.80 9.69
CA VAL A 70 -8.54 -44.75 8.78
C VAL A 70 -9.66 -45.32 7.90
N GLU A 71 -10.91 -44.98 8.22
CA GLU A 71 -12.10 -45.43 7.47
C GLU A 71 -12.63 -44.36 6.49
N SER A 72 -12.13 -43.12 6.59
CA SER A 72 -12.48 -42.02 5.70
C SER A 72 -11.35 -41.01 5.54
N THR A 73 -11.38 -40.19 4.48
CA THR A 73 -10.41 -39.08 4.29
C THR A 73 -10.49 -38.02 5.40
N GLN A 74 -11.59 -37.96 6.16
CA GLN A 74 -11.73 -37.06 7.30
C GLN A 74 -10.94 -37.51 8.53
N ASP A 75 -10.57 -38.79 8.59
CA ASP A 75 -9.81 -39.36 9.72
C ASP A 75 -8.31 -39.05 9.61
N LEU A 76 -7.86 -38.58 8.44
CA LEU A 76 -6.47 -38.18 8.17
C LEU A 76 -5.97 -37.05 9.09
N LYS A 77 -6.87 -36.25 9.67
CA LYS A 77 -6.52 -35.22 10.68
C LYS A 77 -6.00 -35.79 12.00
N PHE A 78 -6.25 -37.07 12.27
CA PHE A 78 -5.84 -37.75 13.50
C PHE A 78 -4.52 -38.52 13.36
N VAL A 79 -3.98 -38.64 12.15
CA VAL A 79 -2.70 -39.30 11.90
C VAL A 79 -1.56 -38.42 12.44
N ILE A 80 -0.70 -39.00 13.27
CA ILE A 80 0.45 -38.33 13.88
C ILE A 80 1.78 -38.89 13.35
N GLU A 81 2.88 -38.22 13.68
CA GLU A 81 4.22 -38.57 13.19
C GLU A 81 4.62 -40.01 13.53
N ASP A 82 4.33 -40.46 14.76
CA ASP A 82 4.68 -41.81 15.21
C ASP A 82 3.98 -42.93 14.40
N ASP A 83 2.84 -42.63 13.75
CA ASP A 83 2.08 -43.61 12.99
C ASP A 83 2.74 -43.97 11.65
N ILE A 84 3.58 -43.09 11.08
CA ILE A 84 4.18 -43.28 9.75
C ILE A 84 5.70 -43.01 9.70
N ALA A 85 6.35 -42.78 10.84
CA ALA A 85 7.78 -42.45 10.97
C ALA A 85 8.74 -43.52 10.44
N ASP A 86 8.30 -44.78 10.42
CA ASP A 86 9.05 -45.93 9.93
C ASP A 86 9.00 -46.11 8.41
N LEU A 87 8.07 -45.43 7.72
CA LEU A 87 7.85 -45.57 6.28
C LEU A 87 8.40 -44.42 5.44
N LEU A 88 8.73 -43.27 6.06
CA LEU A 88 9.15 -42.07 5.34
C LEU A 88 10.32 -41.33 6.03
N PRO A 89 11.23 -40.69 5.27
CA PRO A 89 12.16 -39.71 5.80
C PRO A 89 11.44 -38.54 6.50
N PRO A 90 12.02 -37.93 7.55
CA PRO A 90 11.36 -36.91 8.37
C PRO A 90 10.75 -35.73 7.58
N LEU A 91 11.42 -35.28 6.51
CA LEU A 91 10.94 -34.18 5.68
C LEU A 91 9.72 -34.56 4.83
N GLN A 92 9.69 -35.79 4.31
CA GLN A 92 8.55 -36.29 3.53
C GLN A 92 7.35 -36.58 4.43
N LEU A 93 7.60 -37.07 5.64
CA LEU A 93 6.59 -37.26 6.67
C LEU A 93 5.90 -35.95 7.03
N GLN A 94 6.67 -34.89 7.32
CA GLN A 94 6.10 -33.59 7.66
C GLN A 94 5.25 -33.01 6.51
N THR A 95 5.73 -33.18 5.27
CA THR A 95 4.99 -32.76 4.06
C THR A 95 3.67 -33.52 3.92
N LEU A 96 3.67 -34.82 4.20
CA LEU A 96 2.47 -35.67 4.09
C LEU A 96 1.44 -35.36 5.20
N LEU A 97 1.88 -35.16 6.44
CA LEU A 97 0.99 -34.78 7.56
C LEU A 97 0.36 -33.40 7.35
N GLU A 98 1.09 -32.47 6.75
CA GLU A 98 0.53 -31.15 6.40
C GLU A 98 -0.52 -31.27 5.28
N ALA A 99 -0.28 -32.13 4.29
CA ALA A 99 -1.27 -32.42 3.25
C ALA A 99 -2.55 -33.07 3.80
N PHE A 100 -2.43 -33.99 4.76
CA PHE A 100 -3.56 -34.62 5.45
C PHE A 100 -4.43 -33.61 6.20
N LYS A 101 -3.82 -32.65 6.89
CA LYS A 101 -4.55 -31.56 7.56
C LYS A 101 -5.30 -30.69 6.56
N ASN A 102 -4.63 -30.31 5.47
CA ASN A 102 -5.19 -29.46 4.42
C ASN A 102 -6.36 -30.13 3.67
N GLU A 103 -6.32 -31.45 3.47
CA GLU A 103 -7.42 -32.18 2.81
C GLU A 103 -8.70 -32.18 3.67
N THR A 104 -8.57 -32.15 5.00
CA THR A 104 -9.72 -32.10 5.92
C THR A 104 -10.35 -30.70 6.05
N ASP A 105 -9.58 -29.62 5.83
CA ASP A 105 -10.07 -28.24 5.88
C ASP A 105 -10.85 -27.83 4.61
N LEU A 106 -10.66 -28.54 3.49
CA LEU A 106 -11.36 -28.25 2.23
C LEU A 106 -12.83 -28.72 2.22
N VAL A 107 -13.20 -29.69 3.06
CA VAL A 107 -14.55 -30.33 3.04
C VAL A 107 -15.57 -29.57 3.91
N THR A 108 -15.15 -28.63 4.76
CA THR A 108 -16.05 -27.94 5.71
C THR A 108 -16.82 -26.74 5.13
N LEU A 109 -16.65 -26.41 3.84
CA LEU A 109 -17.18 -25.17 3.25
C LEU A 109 -18.49 -25.31 2.45
N ASP A 110 -19.05 -26.51 2.29
CA ASP A 110 -20.29 -26.71 1.52
C ASP A 110 -21.45 -27.21 2.39
N LEU A 111 -22.22 -26.27 2.97
CA LEU A 111 -23.63 -26.49 3.34
C LEU A 111 -24.40 -25.15 3.31
N PRO A 112 -25.37 -24.95 2.40
CA PRO A 112 -26.13 -23.71 2.29
C PRO A 112 -27.30 -23.68 3.31
N MET A 113 -27.30 -22.68 4.19
CA MET A 113 -28.40 -22.41 5.12
C MET A 113 -29.48 -21.56 4.47
N ILE A 114 -30.68 -22.12 4.35
CA ILE A 114 -31.91 -21.47 3.87
C ILE A 114 -32.44 -20.50 4.96
N PRO A 115 -32.83 -19.25 4.64
CA PRO A 115 -33.50 -18.38 5.59
C PRO A 115 -35.02 -18.61 5.58
N SER A 116 -35.59 -19.02 6.71
CA SER A 116 -37.04 -19.09 6.91
C SER A 116 -37.49 -17.96 7.84
N SER A 117 -38.30 -17.06 7.30
CA SER A 117 -39.04 -16.02 8.03
C SER A 117 -40.46 -16.49 8.38
N SER A 118 -40.93 -16.25 9.61
CA SER A 118 -42.36 -16.13 9.98
C SER A 118 -42.56 -15.51 11.39
N SER A 119 -42.97 -14.23 11.39
CA SER A 119 -44.12 -13.60 12.06
C SER A 119 -44.52 -13.84 13.54
N LEU A 120 -44.50 -12.73 14.29
CA LEU A 120 -45.54 -12.14 15.18
C LEU A 120 -46.04 -12.88 16.44
N LEU A 121 -45.86 -12.27 17.63
CA LEU A 121 -46.93 -11.58 18.41
C LEU A 121 -46.47 -11.08 19.81
N SER A 122 -46.80 -9.81 20.07
CA SER A 122 -47.33 -9.22 21.33
C SER A 122 -46.42 -8.78 22.50
N SER A 123 -46.42 -7.45 22.68
CA SER A 123 -46.01 -6.54 23.78
C SER A 123 -46.70 -6.81 25.15
N PRO A 124 -46.69 -5.90 26.18
CA PRO A 124 -45.93 -4.66 26.43
C PRO A 124 -45.43 -4.47 27.90
N ALA A 125 -44.57 -3.48 28.15
CA ALA A 125 -44.74 -2.45 29.21
C ALA A 125 -43.53 -1.48 29.24
N ALA A 126 -43.82 -0.19 29.30
CA ALA A 126 -42.88 0.93 29.41
C ALA A 126 -42.96 1.56 30.84
N PRO A 127 -42.43 2.78 31.09
CA PRO A 127 -41.17 3.10 31.79
C PRO A 127 -41.48 3.85 33.13
N PRO A 128 -40.65 4.73 33.77
CA PRO A 128 -40.14 6.01 33.21
C PRO A 128 -38.75 6.53 33.67
N CYS A 129 -38.14 7.36 32.80
CA CYS A 129 -37.55 8.70 33.03
C CYS A 129 -37.33 9.18 34.48
N SER A 130 -36.26 9.94 34.81
CA SER A 130 -36.15 11.38 34.48
C SER A 130 -34.80 11.98 34.92
N THR A 131 -34.28 12.96 34.15
CA THR A 131 -33.40 14.05 34.60
C THR A 131 -34.16 15.11 35.41
N PRO A 132 -33.48 15.96 36.21
CA PRO A 132 -33.45 17.38 35.82
C PRO A 132 -32.14 18.14 36.16
N SER A 133 -31.99 19.29 35.47
CA SER A 133 -30.96 20.32 35.58
C SER A 133 -30.88 21.03 36.94
N GLY A 134 -29.72 21.64 37.24
CA GLY A 134 -29.55 22.60 38.35
C GLY A 134 -28.27 23.45 38.19
N VAL A 135 -28.41 24.74 38.44
CA VAL A 135 -27.53 25.88 38.12
C VAL A 135 -26.44 26.12 39.19
N LEU A 136 -25.31 26.73 38.79
CA LEU A 136 -24.14 27.21 39.59
C LEU A 136 -24.51 28.09 40.81
N PRO A 137 -23.66 28.22 41.87
CA PRO A 137 -22.53 29.17 41.83
C PRO A 137 -21.22 28.78 42.57
N LEU A 138 -20.16 29.49 42.16
CA LEU A 138 -18.81 29.68 42.71
C LEU A 138 -18.66 29.64 44.25
N SER A 139 -17.59 28.98 44.73
CA SER A 139 -16.77 29.50 45.84
C SER A 139 -15.31 29.02 45.71
N ASN A 140 -14.39 29.96 45.97
CA ASN A 140 -12.94 29.82 45.98
C ASN A 140 -12.42 29.38 47.36
N GLN A 141 -11.12 29.05 47.41
CA GLN A 141 -10.20 28.74 48.54
C GLN A 141 -9.97 27.23 48.73
N GLU A 142 -8.75 26.70 48.80
CA GLU A 142 -7.48 27.24 49.33
C GLU A 142 -6.24 26.48 48.78
N HIS A 143 -5.11 27.21 48.65
CA HIS A 143 -3.70 26.91 49.02
C HIS A 143 -3.28 25.47 49.37
N ASP A 144 -2.04 25.00 49.26
CA ASP A 144 -0.74 25.33 48.64
C ASP A 144 0.09 24.04 48.81
N ASN A 145 0.98 23.69 47.86
CA ASN A 145 2.27 23.03 48.15
C ASN A 145 3.09 22.88 46.85
N SER A 146 4.15 23.69 46.77
CA SER A 146 5.31 23.61 45.87
C SER A 146 6.16 22.38 46.25
N GLU A 147 6.85 21.63 45.36
CA GLU A 147 7.97 21.95 44.45
C GLU A 147 8.00 20.82 43.38
N SER A 148 8.38 20.92 42.11
CA SER A 148 9.46 21.59 41.38
C SER A 148 9.22 21.30 39.88
N CYS A 149 9.64 22.20 38.97
CA CYS A 149 9.53 22.10 37.49
C CYS A 149 8.19 22.54 36.85
N GLY A 150 7.76 23.80 37.04
CA GLY A 150 6.52 24.34 36.43
C GLY A 150 6.65 25.69 35.69
N GLN A 151 7.83 26.33 35.68
CA GLN A 151 7.92 27.71 35.20
C GLN A 151 7.86 27.85 33.67
N THR A 152 8.29 26.85 32.90
CA THR A 152 8.24 26.90 31.43
C THR A 152 6.86 26.55 30.84
N THR A 153 5.97 25.90 31.60
CA THR A 153 4.64 25.47 31.13
C THR A 153 3.55 26.50 31.39
N LEU A 154 3.70 27.38 32.40
CA LEU A 154 2.75 28.47 32.66
C LEU A 154 2.83 29.60 31.62
N PHE A 155 4.04 30.01 31.21
CA PHE A 155 4.21 31.04 30.16
C PHE A 155 3.63 30.64 28.80
N ARG A 156 3.58 29.32 28.50
CA ARG A 156 3.05 28.81 27.23
C ARG A 156 1.52 28.94 27.14
N LYS A 157 0.79 29.04 28.26
CA LYS A 157 -0.68 29.12 28.25
C LYS A 157 -1.25 30.55 28.15
N GLN A 158 -0.47 31.60 28.41
CA GLN A 158 -0.98 32.99 28.47
C GLN A 158 -0.33 34.02 27.51
N TRP A 159 0.59 33.61 26.63
CA TRP A 159 1.24 34.55 25.71
C TRP A 159 0.26 35.26 24.75
N ALA A 160 -0.85 34.60 24.38
CA ALA A 160 -1.85 35.19 23.49
C ALA A 160 -2.61 36.38 24.13
N GLU A 161 -2.69 36.41 25.47
CA GLU A 161 -3.30 37.54 26.21
C GLU A 161 -2.37 38.75 26.26
N THR A 162 -1.06 38.52 26.27
CA THR A 162 -0.01 39.56 26.33
C THR A 162 0.57 39.92 24.96
N PHE A 163 0.12 39.25 23.89
CA PHE A 163 0.59 39.45 22.53
C PHE A 163 0.39 40.89 22.05
N GLN A 164 1.50 41.54 21.67
CA GLN A 164 1.49 42.89 21.13
C GLN A 164 1.45 42.86 19.61
N VAL A 165 0.36 43.39 19.04
CA VAL A 165 0.24 43.52 17.58
C VAL A 165 1.24 44.57 17.09
N PRO A 166 2.14 44.23 16.15
CA PRO A 166 3.18 45.15 15.70
C PRO A 166 2.61 46.13 14.66
N TRP A 167 1.86 47.13 15.15
CA TRP A 167 1.21 48.14 14.32
C TRP A 167 2.18 48.93 13.43
N ALA A 168 3.42 49.12 13.88
CA ALA A 168 4.46 49.79 13.09
C ALA A 168 4.88 49.02 11.82
N LEU A 169 4.67 47.69 11.79
CA LEU A 169 4.94 46.87 10.60
C LEU A 169 3.75 46.84 9.63
N MET A 170 2.58 47.31 10.05
CA MET A 170 1.37 47.22 9.22
C MET A 170 1.45 48.15 8.00
N PRO A 171 0.81 47.80 6.87
CA PRO A 171 0.76 48.66 5.69
C PRO A 171 0.20 50.05 6.03
N MET A 172 0.66 51.08 5.32
CA MET A 172 0.19 52.47 5.52
C MET A 172 -1.34 52.58 5.47
N GLU A 173 -2.00 51.84 4.59
CA GLU A 173 -3.46 51.81 4.49
C GLU A 173 -4.12 51.23 5.76
N ILE A 174 -3.51 50.25 6.42
CA ILE A 174 -4.00 49.69 7.69
C ILE A 174 -3.78 50.69 8.83
N GLN A 175 -2.63 51.36 8.87
CA GLN A 175 -2.34 52.38 9.87
C GLN A 175 -3.33 53.56 9.74
N ALA A 176 -3.57 54.04 8.52
CA ALA A 176 -4.55 55.08 8.24
C ALA A 176 -5.98 54.64 8.56
N ALA A 177 -6.38 53.43 8.16
CA ALA A 177 -7.71 52.88 8.45
C ALA A 177 -7.99 52.82 9.96
N VAL A 178 -6.98 52.45 10.74
CA VAL A 178 -7.04 52.39 12.21
C VAL A 178 -7.09 53.79 12.83
N ALA A 179 -6.32 54.75 12.31
CA ALA A 179 -6.32 56.14 12.79
C ALA A 179 -7.62 56.89 12.46
N GLU A 180 -8.21 56.62 11.30
CA GLU A 180 -9.42 57.27 10.80
C GLU A 180 -10.71 56.52 11.17
N GLY A 181 -10.60 55.32 11.77
CA GLY A 181 -11.76 54.49 12.11
C GLY A 181 -12.54 54.00 10.89
N LYS A 182 -11.85 53.70 9.79
CA LYS A 182 -12.45 53.22 8.53
C LYS A 182 -12.10 51.75 8.28
N ARG A 183 -12.90 51.09 7.43
CA ARG A 183 -12.64 49.72 7.00
C ARG A 183 -11.55 49.70 5.91
N PRO A 184 -10.45 48.94 6.09
CA PRO A 184 -9.40 48.85 5.08
C PRO A 184 -9.85 48.03 3.88
N SER A 185 -9.18 48.21 2.73
CA SER A 185 -9.46 47.40 1.55
C SER A 185 -9.20 45.91 1.80
N PRO A 186 -9.87 45.00 1.05
CA PRO A 186 -9.60 43.57 1.13
C PRO A 186 -8.13 43.20 0.88
N ALA A 187 -7.42 43.98 0.05
CA ALA A 187 -6.01 43.76 -0.23
C ALA A 187 -5.12 44.10 0.98
N ALA A 188 -5.34 45.26 1.59
CA ALA A 188 -4.63 45.69 2.80
C ALA A 188 -4.91 44.76 3.98
N ARG A 189 -6.17 44.33 4.16
CA ARG A 189 -6.55 43.36 5.20
C ARG A 189 -5.82 42.02 5.04
N ARG A 190 -5.72 41.50 3.80
CA ARG A 190 -4.93 40.28 3.53
C ARG A 190 -3.45 40.45 3.89
N GLN A 191 -2.87 41.64 3.67
CA GLN A 191 -1.47 41.91 4.03
C GLN A 191 -1.27 41.99 5.54
N MET A 192 -2.19 42.64 6.27
CA MET A 192 -2.22 42.60 7.73
C MET A 192 -2.25 41.16 8.27
N VAL A 193 -3.14 40.32 7.73
CA VAL A 193 -3.26 38.91 8.13
C VAL A 193 -1.95 38.15 7.92
N ARG A 194 -1.20 38.42 6.85
CA ARG A 194 0.11 37.79 6.61
C ARG A 194 1.13 38.17 7.69
N ILE A 195 1.28 39.47 7.95
CA ILE A 195 2.21 39.99 8.96
C ILE A 195 1.84 39.46 10.34
N LEU A 196 0.55 39.54 10.69
CA LEU A 196 0.06 39.07 11.98
C LEU A 196 0.29 37.56 12.17
N ALA A 197 0.04 36.74 11.14
CA ALA A 197 0.32 35.31 11.19
C ALA A 197 1.82 35.00 11.34
N ASP A 198 2.70 35.78 10.69
CA ASP A 198 4.15 35.60 10.80
C ASP A 198 4.64 35.94 12.22
N GLU A 199 4.09 36.99 12.85
CA GLU A 199 4.45 37.43 14.21
C GLU A 199 3.89 36.50 15.30
N ILE A 200 2.63 36.05 15.16
CA ILE A 200 2.02 35.01 16.01
C ILE A 200 2.91 33.76 16.02
N ARG A 201 3.43 33.36 14.85
CA ARG A 201 4.26 32.16 14.70
C ARG A 201 5.65 32.27 15.31
N LYS A 202 6.11 33.46 15.70
CA LYS A 202 7.34 33.63 16.48
C LYS A 202 7.17 33.18 17.93
N HIS A 203 5.95 33.22 18.46
CA HIS A 203 5.64 32.74 19.80
C HIS A 203 5.29 31.25 19.80
N GLU A 204 4.45 30.82 18.85
CA GLU A 204 4.02 29.43 18.72
C GLU A 204 3.79 29.06 17.26
N LEU A 205 4.45 28.02 16.77
CA LEU A 205 4.37 27.62 15.36
C LEU A 205 2.96 27.20 14.94
N ASN A 206 2.18 26.62 15.87
CA ASN A 206 0.83 26.09 15.67
C ASN A 206 -0.11 26.56 16.80
N PRO A 207 -0.45 27.85 16.88
CA PRO A 207 -1.34 28.35 17.93
C PRO A 207 -2.70 27.67 17.85
N THR A 208 -3.31 27.38 18.99
CA THR A 208 -4.67 26.85 19.12
C THR A 208 -5.73 27.82 18.59
N HIS A 209 -6.94 27.32 18.35
CA HIS A 209 -8.08 28.17 17.97
C HIS A 209 -8.37 29.22 19.04
N ALA A 210 -8.36 28.85 20.32
CA ALA A 210 -8.60 29.75 21.44
C ALA A 210 -7.58 30.91 21.49
N GLN A 211 -6.29 30.64 21.27
CA GLN A 211 -5.27 31.70 21.22
C GLN A 211 -5.50 32.66 20.05
N CYS A 212 -5.88 32.15 18.88
CA CYS A 212 -6.20 33.00 17.72
C CYS A 212 -7.43 33.88 17.98
N VAL A 213 -8.45 33.32 18.64
CA VAL A 213 -9.64 34.05 19.08
C VAL A 213 -9.26 35.19 20.03
N THR A 214 -8.44 34.93 21.05
CA THR A 214 -8.00 35.96 22.00
C THR A 214 -7.33 37.15 21.29
N ILE A 215 -6.41 36.88 20.36
CA ILE A 215 -5.70 37.92 19.61
C ILE A 215 -6.66 38.72 18.71
N CYS A 216 -7.52 38.03 17.94
CA CYS A 216 -8.47 38.70 17.05
C CYS A 216 -9.48 39.53 17.82
N ARG A 217 -9.98 39.01 18.94
CA ARG A 217 -10.90 39.71 19.83
C ARG A 217 -10.27 40.99 20.37
N ASN A 218 -8.99 40.96 20.77
CA ASN A 218 -8.28 42.15 21.24
C ASN A 218 -8.08 43.20 20.14
N ILE A 219 -7.81 42.78 18.90
CA ILE A 219 -7.72 43.67 17.74
C ILE A 219 -9.06 44.36 17.46
N VAL A 220 -10.14 43.59 17.39
CA VAL A 220 -11.48 44.12 17.08
C VAL A 220 -11.99 45.00 18.21
N ARG A 221 -11.78 44.62 19.48
CA ARG A 221 -12.09 45.48 20.63
C ARG A 221 -11.38 46.84 20.57
N LYS A 222 -10.13 46.87 20.11
CA LYS A 222 -9.36 48.11 20.00
C LYS A 222 -9.79 48.96 18.80
N TYR A 223 -10.16 48.33 17.69
CA TYR A 223 -10.51 49.00 16.43
C TYR A 223 -11.77 48.39 15.78
N PRO A 224 -12.95 48.54 16.41
CA PRO A 224 -14.15 47.86 15.96
C PRO A 224 -14.59 48.35 14.58
N GLN A 225 -14.52 49.65 14.31
CA GLN A 225 -14.93 50.24 13.02
C GLN A 225 -14.07 49.77 11.83
N SER A 226 -12.84 49.33 12.10
CA SER A 226 -11.92 48.88 11.05
C SER A 226 -12.02 47.38 10.79
N PHE A 227 -12.29 46.55 11.81
CA PHE A 227 -12.13 45.10 11.71
C PHE A 227 -13.33 44.25 12.10
N ALA A 228 -14.34 44.83 12.76
CA ALA A 228 -15.53 44.09 13.18
C ALA A 228 -16.31 43.50 11.99
N ASP A 229 -16.94 42.37 12.23
CA ASP A 229 -17.93 41.76 11.35
C ASP A 229 -19.27 42.48 11.55
N LEU A 230 -19.88 42.86 10.42
CA LEU A 230 -21.16 43.57 10.38
C LEU A 230 -22.19 42.65 9.72
N CYS A 231 -23.41 42.68 10.24
CA CYS A 231 -24.58 42.09 9.59
C CYS A 231 -24.96 42.89 8.33
N ASP A 232 -25.80 42.30 7.46
CA ASP A 232 -26.31 42.95 6.24
C ASP A 232 -27.07 44.27 6.51
N ASN A 233 -27.52 44.48 7.76
CA ASN A 233 -28.18 45.69 8.24
C ASN A 233 -27.23 46.70 8.94
N GLY A 234 -25.92 46.45 8.96
CA GLY A 234 -24.90 47.31 9.57
C GLY A 234 -24.77 47.21 11.09
N GLN A 235 -25.50 46.32 11.77
CA GLN A 235 -25.33 46.05 13.20
C GLN A 235 -24.15 45.11 13.49
N LEU A 236 -23.50 45.31 14.63
CA LEU A 236 -22.39 44.48 15.12
C LEU A 236 -22.91 43.11 15.56
N LEU A 237 -22.24 42.03 15.12
CA LEU A 237 -22.52 40.67 15.60
C LEU A 237 -22.00 40.45 17.03
N GLU A 238 -22.64 39.54 17.76
CA GLU A 238 -22.24 39.10 19.10
C GLU A 238 -20.82 38.47 19.12
N GLU A 239 -20.37 37.95 17.97
CA GLU A 239 -19.00 37.48 17.71
C GLU A 239 -18.39 38.20 16.51
N ASP A 240 -18.12 39.49 16.66
CA ASP A 240 -17.65 40.41 15.61
C ASP A 240 -16.21 40.19 15.08
N TYR A 241 -15.54 39.10 15.47
CA TYR A 241 -14.14 38.82 15.13
C TYR A 241 -13.93 37.52 14.33
N ILE A 242 -14.99 36.78 14.01
CA ILE A 242 -14.93 35.44 13.38
C ILE A 242 -14.17 35.48 12.05
N SER A 243 -14.45 36.43 11.18
CA SER A 243 -13.85 36.48 9.85
C SER A 243 -12.34 36.69 9.90
N LEU A 244 -11.85 37.45 10.89
CA LEU A 244 -10.43 37.65 11.13
C LEU A 244 -9.77 36.37 11.67
N VAL A 245 -10.43 35.66 12.59
CA VAL A 245 -9.96 34.36 13.11
C VAL A 245 -9.80 33.36 11.97
N ILE A 246 -10.80 33.22 11.11
CA ILE A 246 -10.77 32.32 9.94
C ILE A 246 -9.61 32.68 9.01
N GLN A 247 -9.41 33.97 8.71
CA GLN A 247 -8.33 34.43 7.83
C GLN A 247 -6.94 34.12 8.40
N ILE A 248 -6.72 34.35 9.69
CA ILE A 248 -5.45 34.05 10.36
C ILE A 248 -5.21 32.54 10.42
N LYS A 249 -6.22 31.75 10.81
CA LYS A 249 -6.09 30.29 10.85
C LYS A 249 -5.77 29.70 9.49
N ASN A 250 -6.52 30.08 8.46
CA ASN A 250 -6.24 29.65 7.09
C ASN A 250 -4.83 30.06 6.64
N ARG A 251 -4.34 31.23 7.03
CA ARG A 251 -2.98 31.66 6.69
C ARG A 251 -1.92 30.80 7.41
N ILE A 252 -2.08 30.55 8.70
CA ILE A 252 -1.16 29.72 9.49
C ILE A 252 -1.15 28.29 8.96
N ASP A 253 -2.31 27.73 8.62
CA ASP A 253 -2.42 26.41 8.01
C ASP A 253 -1.76 26.35 6.62
N ASN A 254 -1.90 27.41 5.82
CA ASN A 254 -1.20 27.52 4.53
C ASN A 254 0.32 27.70 4.69
N LEU A 255 0.78 28.36 5.75
CA LEU A 255 2.19 28.48 6.06
C LEU A 255 2.78 27.14 6.51
N LYS A 256 2.02 26.33 7.26
CA LYS A 256 2.32 24.93 7.54
C LYS A 256 2.44 24.10 6.25
N ARG A 257 1.62 24.39 5.23
CA ARG A 257 1.72 23.73 3.91
C ARG A 257 2.93 24.19 3.08
N THR A 258 3.35 25.44 3.16
CA THR A 258 4.43 26.00 2.30
C THR A 258 5.84 25.65 2.77
N SER A 259 6.06 25.38 4.06
CA SER A 259 7.29 24.72 4.53
C SER A 259 7.43 23.31 3.95
N ASN A 260 6.33 22.60 3.68
CA ASN A 260 6.33 21.25 3.11
C ASN A 260 6.75 21.23 1.62
N PHE A 261 6.66 22.37 0.91
CA PHE A 261 7.08 22.47 -0.49
C PHE A 261 8.59 22.67 -0.67
N ARG A 262 9.33 23.12 0.35
CA ARG A 262 10.77 23.40 0.21
C ARG A 262 11.65 22.15 0.33
N HIS A 263 11.21 21.11 1.05
CA HIS A 263 11.93 19.83 1.10
C HIS A 263 11.59 18.88 -0.06
N SER A 264 10.37 18.94 -0.61
CA SER A 264 10.00 18.14 -1.80
C SER A 264 10.84 18.48 -3.04
N ARG A 265 11.33 19.72 -3.16
CA ARG A 265 12.18 20.13 -4.30
C ARG A 265 13.63 19.65 -4.22
N LEU A 266 14.10 19.19 -3.07
CA LEU A 266 15.46 18.67 -2.91
C LEU A 266 15.56 17.15 -3.18
N SER A 267 14.44 16.42 -3.07
CA SER A 267 14.38 14.95 -3.30
C SER A 267 13.84 14.57 -4.70
N GLY A 268 13.26 15.52 -5.46
CA GLY A 268 12.68 15.23 -6.77
C GLY A 268 11.37 14.40 -6.74
N MET A 269 11.02 13.80 -5.59
CA MET A 269 9.79 13.04 -5.39
C MET A 269 8.61 13.91 -4.93
N LYS A 270 7.44 13.63 -5.51
CA LYS A 270 6.14 14.20 -5.11
C LYS A 270 5.34 13.10 -4.41
N ARG A 271 4.69 13.43 -3.28
CA ARG A 271 3.72 12.53 -2.62
C ARG A 271 2.41 12.48 -3.41
N GLY A 272 1.69 11.36 -3.31
CA GLY A 272 0.38 11.19 -3.93
C GLY A 272 -0.57 12.35 -3.57
N ALA A 273 -1.38 12.79 -4.54
CA ALA A 273 -2.30 13.92 -4.33
C ALA A 273 -3.46 13.59 -3.35
N THR A 274 -3.69 12.30 -3.10
CA THR A 274 -4.75 11.79 -2.22
C THR A 274 -4.14 10.92 -1.13
N ASN A 275 -4.46 11.23 0.13
CA ASN A 275 -3.91 10.52 1.28
C ASN A 275 -4.35 9.05 1.33
N ASN A 276 -5.53 8.68 0.84
CA ASN A 276 -6.08 7.31 1.01
C ASN A 276 -6.26 6.56 -0.32
N TYR A 277 -5.35 6.72 -1.29
CA TYR A 277 -5.55 6.14 -2.62
C TYR A 277 -5.46 4.59 -2.60
N GLY A 278 -6.62 3.94 -2.43
CA GLY A 278 -6.71 2.48 -2.22
C GLY A 278 -6.14 2.01 -0.88
N CYS A 279 -6.02 2.91 0.10
CA CYS A 279 -5.45 2.62 1.41
C CYS A 279 -6.53 2.83 2.48
N ASP A 280 -7.09 1.74 2.98
CA ASP A 280 -8.15 1.78 4.00
C ASP A 280 -7.59 2.18 5.36
N ARG A 281 -6.36 1.74 5.68
CA ARG A 281 -5.69 2.01 6.96
C ARG A 281 -4.54 3.00 6.82
N PHE A 282 -4.76 4.12 6.12
CA PHE A 282 -3.72 5.13 5.89
C PHE A 282 -3.30 5.89 7.16
N GLU A 283 -4.27 6.24 8.01
CA GLU A 283 -4.09 6.88 9.32
C GLU A 283 -4.88 6.08 10.39
N PRO A 284 -4.38 4.90 10.77
CA PRO A 284 -5.05 4.05 11.76
C PRO A 284 -5.00 4.71 13.16
N GLY A 285 -6.04 4.48 13.95
CA GLY A 285 -6.07 4.84 15.36
C GLY A 285 -5.18 3.92 16.19
N LEU A 286 -4.83 4.36 17.40
CA LEU A 286 -4.25 3.49 18.43
C LEU A 286 -5.22 2.36 18.76
N LEU A 287 -4.69 1.15 18.99
CA LEU A 287 -5.49 0.04 19.50
C LEU A 287 -6.03 0.38 20.90
N PRO A 288 -7.26 -0.05 21.26
CA PRO A 288 -7.87 0.29 22.55
C PRO A 288 -7.03 -0.12 23.76
N GLU A 289 -6.28 -1.22 23.66
CA GLU A 289 -5.42 -1.74 24.72
C GLU A 289 -4.05 -1.04 24.81
N GLU A 290 -3.73 -0.17 23.86
CA GLU A 290 -2.41 0.44 23.71
C GLU A 290 -2.41 1.94 24.02
N THR A 291 -1.27 2.41 24.55
CA THR A 291 -0.97 3.83 24.72
C THR A 291 0.23 4.22 23.86
N ASN A 292 0.46 5.52 23.67
CA ASN A 292 1.67 5.98 22.96
C ASN A 292 2.97 5.45 23.58
N GLU A 293 2.99 5.30 24.91
CA GLU A 293 4.16 4.80 25.63
C GLU A 293 4.36 3.31 25.45
N THR A 294 3.28 2.51 25.42
CA THR A 294 3.39 1.06 25.20
C THR A 294 3.82 0.75 23.78
N VAL A 295 3.28 1.45 22.79
CA VAL A 295 3.66 1.28 21.38
C VAL A 295 5.12 1.69 21.14
N GLU A 296 5.59 2.78 21.74
CA GLU A 296 7.01 3.16 21.64
C GLU A 296 7.94 2.13 22.31
N ARG A 297 7.54 1.55 23.45
CA ARG A 297 8.29 0.45 24.08
C ARG A 297 8.35 -0.79 23.18
N LYS A 298 7.24 -1.12 22.50
CA LYS A 298 7.19 -2.23 21.52
C LYS A 298 8.05 -1.95 20.29
N ARG A 299 8.15 -0.69 19.84
CA ARG A 299 9.10 -0.28 18.80
C ARG A 299 10.56 -0.47 19.26
N GLN A 300 10.90 -0.06 20.48
CA GLN A 300 12.24 -0.27 21.04
C GLN A 300 12.59 -1.75 21.11
N ARG A 301 11.63 -2.60 21.51
CA ARG A 301 11.79 -4.06 21.48
C ARG A 301 12.09 -4.59 20.08
N LEU A 302 11.40 -4.11 19.04
CA LEU A 302 11.72 -4.47 17.65
C LEU A 302 13.17 -4.09 17.26
N GLU A 303 13.62 -2.91 17.66
CA GLU A 303 14.98 -2.42 17.40
C GLU A 303 16.04 -3.28 18.11
N GLU A 304 15.80 -3.64 19.37
CA GLU A 304 16.66 -4.55 20.14
C GLU A 304 16.79 -5.93 19.47
N ILE A 305 15.66 -6.53 19.08
CA ILE A 305 15.65 -7.84 18.40
C ILE A 305 16.46 -7.77 17.10
N TYR A 306 16.31 -6.69 16.34
CA TYR A 306 17.05 -6.51 15.09
C TYR A 306 18.57 -6.39 15.32
N HIS A 307 19.00 -5.68 16.38
CA HIS A 307 20.41 -5.55 16.72
C HIS A 307 21.05 -6.84 17.24
N GLN A 308 20.29 -7.71 17.90
CA GLN A 308 20.79 -8.97 18.44
C GLN A 308 20.91 -10.05 17.35
N ASP A 309 19.87 -10.19 16.52
CA ASP A 309 19.71 -11.37 15.66
C ASP A 309 19.66 -11.05 14.15
N GLY A 310 19.70 -9.76 13.78
CA GLY A 310 19.69 -9.28 12.40
C GLY A 310 18.38 -9.57 11.65
N SER A 311 18.47 -9.62 10.32
CA SER A 311 17.33 -9.87 9.42
C SER A 311 16.85 -11.32 9.40
N ASN A 312 17.54 -12.25 10.05
CA ASN A 312 17.22 -13.68 10.00
C ASN A 312 16.04 -14.07 10.92
N MET A 313 15.52 -13.14 11.74
CA MET A 313 14.41 -13.38 12.68
C MET A 313 13.07 -12.76 12.29
N VAL A 314 12.91 -12.32 11.04
CA VAL A 314 11.65 -11.78 10.50
C VAL A 314 10.48 -12.78 10.64
N GLU A 315 10.78 -14.07 10.79
CA GLU A 315 9.77 -15.14 10.88
C GLU A 315 9.27 -15.42 12.30
N LYS A 316 9.89 -14.85 13.34
CA LYS A 316 9.39 -15.02 14.71
C LYS A 316 8.03 -14.36 14.85
N ASP A 317 7.09 -15.08 15.45
CA ASP A 317 5.74 -14.57 15.69
C ASP A 317 5.74 -13.32 16.58
N GLU A 318 6.72 -13.19 17.50
CA GLU A 318 6.95 -11.96 18.26
C GLU A 318 7.17 -10.74 17.33
N VAL A 319 8.02 -10.84 16.31
CA VAL A 319 8.29 -9.73 15.38
C VAL A 319 7.04 -9.40 14.56
N LYS A 320 6.32 -10.40 14.08
CA LYS A 320 5.07 -10.20 13.32
C LYS A 320 4.02 -9.47 14.17
N GLU A 321 3.81 -9.90 15.41
CA GLU A 321 2.84 -9.29 16.31
C GLU A 321 3.27 -7.88 16.72
N LEU A 322 4.55 -7.65 17.03
CA LEU A 322 5.06 -6.32 17.31
C LEU A 322 4.91 -5.38 16.10
N MET A 323 5.19 -5.84 14.88
CA MET A 323 4.99 -5.06 13.65
C MET A 323 3.51 -4.70 13.42
N LYS A 324 2.58 -5.61 13.73
CA LYS A 324 1.13 -5.33 13.65
C LYS A 324 0.69 -4.33 14.71
N VAL A 325 1.05 -4.56 15.98
CA VAL A 325 0.64 -3.68 17.10
C VAL A 325 1.21 -2.27 16.95
N THR A 326 2.40 -2.13 16.39
CA THR A 326 3.05 -0.83 16.17
C THR A 326 2.68 -0.17 14.85
N PHE A 327 1.74 -0.74 14.09
CA PHE A 327 1.36 -0.25 12.76
C PHE A 327 0.91 1.22 12.80
N ASP A 328 0.20 1.64 13.84
CA ASP A 328 -0.23 3.03 13.99
C ASP A 328 0.96 4.00 14.11
N LEU A 329 1.97 3.63 14.90
CA LEU A 329 3.16 4.44 15.07
C LEU A 329 4.01 4.45 13.79
N GLN A 330 4.12 3.32 13.09
CA GLN A 330 4.75 3.24 11.77
C GLN A 330 4.09 4.22 10.80
N ARG A 331 2.75 4.17 10.67
CA ARG A 331 1.99 5.08 9.78
C ARG A 331 2.18 6.54 10.18
N ARG A 332 2.10 6.86 11.47
CA ARG A 332 2.32 8.22 11.99
C ARG A 332 3.72 8.75 11.65
N GLN A 333 4.74 7.92 11.74
CA GLN A 333 6.12 8.31 11.42
C GLN A 333 6.36 8.40 9.91
N ILE A 334 5.86 7.45 9.12
CA ILE A 334 5.96 7.49 7.65
C ILE A 334 5.23 8.73 7.09
N ASN A 335 4.04 9.01 7.61
CA ASN A 335 3.23 10.16 7.18
C ASN A 335 3.67 11.49 7.81
N ALA A 336 4.67 11.48 8.71
CA ALA A 336 5.13 12.67 9.41
C ALA A 336 5.52 13.81 8.46
N LEU A 337 5.39 15.03 8.99
CA LEU A 337 5.77 16.27 8.32
C LEU A 337 6.72 17.07 9.24
N PRO A 338 7.96 17.37 8.81
CA PRO A 338 8.53 17.10 7.48
C PRO A 338 8.69 15.60 7.18
N VAL A 339 8.73 15.27 5.89
CA VAL A 339 8.90 13.89 5.43
C VAL A 339 10.26 13.38 5.92
N PRO A 340 10.30 12.27 6.68
CA PRO A 340 11.57 11.69 7.10
C PRO A 340 12.31 11.11 5.89
N ALA A 341 13.65 11.15 5.91
CA ALA A 341 14.44 10.48 4.90
C ALA A 341 14.25 8.96 5.00
N ILE A 342 14.34 8.25 3.88
CA ILE A 342 14.11 6.80 3.87
C ILE A 342 15.12 6.05 4.75
N ARG A 343 16.36 6.56 4.84
CA ARG A 343 17.40 6.02 5.72
C ARG A 343 17.00 6.15 7.18
N ASP A 344 16.50 7.31 7.60
CA ASP A 344 16.10 7.54 8.98
C ASP A 344 14.88 6.67 9.36
N LEU A 345 13.96 6.43 8.41
CA LEU A 345 12.87 5.47 8.59
C LEU A 345 13.41 4.04 8.72
N ARG A 346 14.40 3.67 7.91
CA ARG A 346 15.01 2.32 7.94
C ARG A 346 15.73 2.06 9.26
N ASP A 347 16.43 3.05 9.79
CA ASP A 347 17.12 2.91 11.07
C ASP A 347 16.11 2.70 12.22
N ARG A 348 14.94 3.35 12.17
CA ARG A 348 13.90 3.21 13.21
C ARG A 348 13.00 1.99 13.04
N TRP A 349 12.82 1.51 11.81
CA TRP A 349 11.91 0.42 11.45
C TRP A 349 12.58 -0.58 10.50
N PRO A 350 13.69 -1.22 10.88
CA PRO A 350 14.45 -2.07 9.97
C PRO A 350 13.62 -3.23 9.40
N TYR A 351 12.70 -3.78 10.20
CA TYR A 351 11.79 -4.85 9.75
C TYR A 351 10.80 -4.42 8.66
N LEU A 352 10.42 -3.14 8.58
CA LEU A 352 9.58 -2.61 7.49
C LEU A 352 10.26 -2.76 6.12
N PHE A 353 11.59 -2.72 6.11
CA PHE A 353 12.45 -2.74 4.94
C PHE A 353 12.93 -4.16 4.55
N THR A 354 12.27 -5.17 5.11
CA THR A 354 12.47 -6.57 4.73
C THR A 354 11.43 -6.99 3.70
N HIS A 355 11.71 -8.06 2.96
CA HIS A 355 10.78 -8.63 1.98
C HIS A 355 9.38 -8.86 2.57
N ASN A 356 9.29 -9.56 3.70
CA ASN A 356 8.01 -9.81 4.38
C ASN A 356 7.41 -8.53 4.97
N GLY A 357 8.24 -7.64 5.51
CA GLY A 357 7.78 -6.35 6.06
C GLY A 357 7.03 -5.50 5.03
N LEU A 358 7.54 -5.42 3.80
CA LEU A 358 6.87 -4.70 2.71
C LEU A 358 5.51 -5.32 2.37
N TYR A 359 5.42 -6.65 2.28
CA TYR A 359 4.16 -7.33 1.97
C TYR A 359 3.14 -7.18 3.07
N THR A 360 3.51 -7.48 4.32
CA THR A 360 2.60 -7.39 5.46
C THR A 360 2.13 -5.95 5.67
N HIS A 361 3.00 -4.95 5.53
CA HIS A 361 2.60 -3.56 5.69
C HIS A 361 1.68 -3.10 4.55
N PHE A 362 1.90 -3.57 3.32
CA PHE A 362 0.99 -3.32 2.21
C PHE A 362 -0.38 -3.98 2.43
N GLU A 363 -0.40 -5.25 2.84
CA GLU A 363 -1.63 -5.98 3.14
C GLU A 363 -2.41 -5.30 4.27
N LEU A 364 -1.77 -4.86 5.35
CA LEU A 364 -2.44 -4.07 6.41
C LEU A 364 -2.99 -2.74 5.89
N LEU A 365 -2.33 -2.12 4.92
CA LEU A 365 -2.71 -0.82 4.38
C LEU A 365 -3.90 -0.89 3.42
N THR A 366 -4.01 -1.97 2.64
CA THR A 366 -4.96 -2.08 1.51
C THR A 366 -5.84 -3.33 1.55
N ASP A 367 -5.67 -4.21 2.52
CA ASP A 367 -6.31 -5.54 2.63
C ASP A 367 -6.03 -6.47 1.44
N ILE A 368 -4.90 -6.27 0.75
CA ILE A 368 -4.52 -7.02 -0.47
C ILE A 368 -3.21 -7.75 -0.26
N LYS A 369 -3.22 -9.07 -0.45
CA LYS A 369 -2.01 -9.91 -0.53
C LYS A 369 -1.32 -9.72 -1.88
N VAL A 370 -0.55 -8.63 -2.01
CA VAL A 370 0.04 -8.14 -3.28
C VAL A 370 0.67 -9.22 -4.16
N LEU A 371 1.52 -10.09 -3.61
CA LEU A 371 2.19 -11.15 -4.38
C LEU A 371 1.17 -12.17 -4.89
N ARG A 372 0.28 -12.65 -4.02
CA ARG A 372 -0.73 -13.64 -4.38
C ARG A 372 -1.69 -13.10 -5.43
N THR A 373 -2.11 -11.84 -5.29
CA THR A 373 -2.97 -11.15 -6.27
C THR A 373 -2.27 -11.05 -7.62
N LEU A 374 -0.98 -10.68 -7.65
CA LEU A 374 -0.20 -10.65 -8.89
C LEU A 374 -0.05 -12.03 -9.52
N GLU A 375 0.21 -13.09 -8.75
CA GLU A 375 0.32 -14.46 -9.27
C GLU A 375 -0.97 -14.89 -9.98
N VAL A 376 -2.12 -14.67 -9.33
CA VAL A 376 -3.44 -14.99 -9.90
C VAL A 376 -3.66 -14.16 -11.17
N ALA A 377 -3.43 -12.85 -11.12
CA ALA A 377 -3.61 -11.97 -12.26
C ALA A 377 -2.67 -12.32 -13.44
N MET A 378 -1.41 -12.70 -13.18
CA MET A 378 -0.48 -13.13 -14.22
C MET A 378 -0.92 -14.44 -14.86
N LYS A 379 -1.47 -15.38 -14.08
CA LYS A 379 -2.01 -16.64 -14.60
C LYS A 379 -3.25 -16.43 -15.46
N GLU A 380 -4.16 -15.56 -15.02
CA GLU A 380 -5.45 -15.33 -15.69
C GLU A 380 -5.36 -14.34 -16.86
N CYS A 381 -4.70 -13.20 -16.65
CA CYS A 381 -4.63 -12.12 -17.64
C CYS A 381 -3.37 -12.18 -18.53
N GLY A 382 -2.29 -12.82 -18.08
CA GLY A 382 -1.03 -12.87 -18.82
C GLY A 382 -1.16 -13.42 -20.25
N PRO A 383 -1.81 -14.58 -20.47
CA PRO A 383 -2.03 -15.11 -21.81
C PRO A 383 -2.81 -14.15 -22.73
N THR A 384 -3.86 -13.51 -22.21
CA THR A 384 -4.66 -12.53 -22.96
C THR A 384 -3.83 -11.30 -23.35
N ILE A 385 -2.98 -10.81 -22.44
CA ILE A 385 -2.07 -9.69 -22.73
C ILE A 385 -1.07 -10.06 -23.83
N LEU A 386 -0.49 -11.27 -23.78
CA LEU A 386 0.38 -11.78 -24.85
C LEU A 386 -0.35 -11.84 -26.19
N GLU A 387 -1.57 -12.36 -26.21
CA GLU A 387 -2.36 -12.46 -27.43
C GLU A 387 -2.65 -11.08 -28.03
N VAL A 388 -3.03 -10.10 -27.21
CA VAL A 388 -3.25 -8.73 -27.66
C VAL A 388 -1.98 -8.12 -28.27
N PHE A 389 -0.82 -8.32 -27.63
CA PHE A 389 0.44 -7.78 -28.15
C PHE A 389 1.00 -8.55 -29.34
N SER A 390 0.66 -9.83 -29.53
CA SER A 390 1.06 -10.60 -30.72
C SER A 390 0.62 -9.98 -32.04
N LYS A 391 -0.48 -9.21 -32.00
CA LYS A 391 -1.07 -8.50 -33.14
C LYS A 391 -0.47 -7.09 -33.35
N SER A 392 0.47 -6.67 -32.51
CA SER A 392 1.09 -5.34 -32.58
C SER A 392 2.05 -5.24 -33.76
N THR A 393 2.13 -4.08 -34.41
CA THR A 393 3.13 -3.80 -35.45
C THR A 393 4.35 -3.05 -34.91
N ASN A 394 4.40 -2.77 -33.60
CA ASN A 394 5.53 -2.06 -32.99
C ASN A 394 6.79 -2.96 -32.99
N PRO A 395 7.93 -2.49 -33.53
CA PRO A 395 9.15 -3.29 -33.64
C PRO A 395 9.73 -3.70 -32.29
N ASP A 396 9.64 -2.86 -31.27
CA ASP A 396 10.14 -3.16 -29.92
C ASP A 396 9.31 -4.29 -29.30
N ILE A 397 7.98 -4.24 -29.44
CA ILE A 397 7.09 -5.31 -29.00
C ILE A 397 7.39 -6.62 -29.74
N GLN A 398 7.59 -6.57 -31.06
CA GLN A 398 7.94 -7.76 -31.85
C GLN A 398 9.29 -8.35 -31.43
N SER A 399 10.26 -7.50 -31.10
CA SER A 399 11.56 -7.96 -30.59
C SER A 399 11.40 -8.73 -29.26
N ILE A 400 10.59 -8.22 -28.33
CA ILE A 400 10.33 -8.87 -27.04
C ILE A 400 9.59 -10.20 -27.25
N LEU A 401 8.57 -10.22 -28.10
CA LEU A 401 7.81 -11.42 -28.41
C LEU A 401 8.66 -12.51 -29.09
N SER A 402 9.63 -12.12 -29.92
CA SER A 402 10.55 -13.07 -30.57
C SER A 402 11.45 -13.80 -29.56
N VAL A 403 11.81 -13.14 -28.47
CA VAL A 403 12.49 -13.76 -27.33
C VAL A 403 11.51 -14.63 -26.55
N GLY A 404 10.28 -14.12 -26.35
CA GLY A 404 9.22 -14.82 -25.63
C GLY A 404 9.48 -14.90 -24.12
N PRO A 405 8.60 -15.57 -23.35
CA PRO A 405 8.73 -15.70 -21.90
C PRO A 405 9.78 -16.77 -21.51
N LYS A 406 10.99 -16.71 -22.08
CA LYS A 406 12.08 -17.69 -21.82
C LYS A 406 12.49 -17.76 -20.36
N LEU A 407 12.38 -16.64 -19.64
CA LEU A 407 12.78 -16.51 -18.23
C LEU A 407 11.56 -16.60 -17.32
N GLU A 408 10.72 -15.58 -17.34
CA GLU A 408 9.49 -15.53 -16.58
C GLU A 408 8.42 -14.80 -17.41
N LEU A 409 7.19 -15.35 -17.42
CA LEU A 409 6.05 -14.72 -18.10
C LEU A 409 5.80 -13.31 -17.59
N SER A 410 5.82 -13.12 -16.27
CA SER A 410 5.63 -11.83 -15.60
C SER A 410 6.60 -10.76 -16.07
N PHE A 411 7.88 -11.12 -16.29
CA PHE A 411 8.89 -10.19 -16.78
C PHE A 411 8.64 -9.82 -18.25
N CYS A 412 8.30 -10.80 -19.09
CA CYS A 412 7.92 -10.56 -20.49
C CYS A 412 6.71 -9.62 -20.58
N ILE A 413 5.66 -9.86 -19.77
CA ILE A 413 4.49 -8.97 -19.69
C ILE A 413 4.88 -7.55 -19.30
N LEU A 414 5.76 -7.36 -18.31
CA LEU A 414 6.24 -6.02 -17.95
C LEU A 414 6.95 -5.34 -19.14
N GLN A 415 7.86 -6.05 -19.81
CA GLN A 415 8.59 -5.50 -20.96
C GLN A 415 7.64 -5.07 -22.09
N LEU A 416 6.61 -5.88 -22.37
CA LEU A 416 5.59 -5.56 -23.37
C LEU A 416 4.76 -4.33 -22.99
N LEU A 417 4.36 -4.20 -21.71
CA LEU A 417 3.64 -3.03 -21.21
C LEU A 417 4.49 -1.75 -21.33
N MET A 418 5.75 -1.80 -20.90
CA MET A 418 6.65 -0.65 -20.99
C MET A 418 6.89 -0.25 -22.45
N ALA A 419 7.14 -1.21 -23.34
CA ALA A 419 7.28 -0.95 -24.77
C ALA A 419 5.99 -0.37 -25.39
N HIS A 420 4.82 -0.85 -24.97
CA HIS A 420 3.53 -0.33 -25.42
C HIS A 420 3.31 1.13 -25.03
N PHE A 421 3.65 1.49 -23.79
CA PHE A 421 3.51 2.86 -23.29
C PHE A 421 4.68 3.78 -23.68
N SER A 422 5.66 3.28 -24.45
CA SER A 422 6.89 4.01 -24.79
C SER A 422 7.68 4.45 -23.55
N GLU A 423 7.66 3.61 -22.51
CA GLU A 423 8.35 3.80 -21.24
C GLU A 423 9.67 3.02 -21.24
N PRO A 424 10.82 3.63 -20.90
CA PRO A 424 12.10 2.95 -20.93
C PRO A 424 12.17 1.91 -19.82
N LEU A 425 12.71 0.70 -20.09
CA LEU A 425 12.84 -0.36 -19.07
C LEU A 425 13.60 0.12 -17.82
N GLY A 426 14.63 0.97 -18.01
CA GLY A 426 15.39 1.66 -16.96
C GLY A 426 14.57 2.59 -16.05
N GLY A 427 13.35 2.92 -16.48
CA GLY A 427 12.37 3.68 -15.71
C GLY A 427 11.81 2.93 -14.51
N LEU A 428 11.94 1.60 -14.44
CA LEU A 428 11.54 0.79 -13.28
C LEU A 428 12.56 -0.30 -12.93
N ILE A 429 13.25 -0.87 -13.92
CA ILE A 429 14.15 -2.01 -13.78
C ILE A 429 15.60 -1.61 -14.03
N LEU A 430 16.51 -1.97 -13.13
CA LEU A 430 17.95 -1.90 -13.35
C LEU A 430 18.55 -3.31 -13.33
N PHE A 431 19.68 -3.50 -14.02
CA PHE A 431 20.42 -4.75 -14.00
C PHE A 431 21.75 -4.57 -13.29
N ALA A 432 22.13 -5.59 -12.53
CA ALA A 432 23.40 -5.66 -11.83
C ALA A 432 24.01 -7.06 -11.95
N ASN A 433 25.31 -7.15 -11.67
CA ASN A 433 26.02 -8.43 -11.60
C ASN A 433 25.35 -9.33 -10.54
N ALA A 434 25.22 -10.63 -10.85
CA ALA A 434 24.64 -11.64 -9.95
C ALA A 434 25.24 -11.64 -8.53
N ASN A 435 26.50 -11.27 -8.38
CA ASN A 435 27.24 -11.28 -7.12
C ASN A 435 27.37 -9.90 -6.48
N ALA A 436 26.76 -8.86 -7.05
CA ALA A 436 26.89 -7.50 -6.54
C ALA A 436 26.27 -7.36 -5.15
N THR A 437 26.97 -6.70 -4.25
CA THR A 437 26.45 -6.40 -2.91
C THR A 437 25.68 -5.08 -2.86
N ALA A 438 24.81 -4.89 -1.88
CA ALA A 438 24.11 -3.63 -1.68
C ALA A 438 25.07 -2.42 -1.59
N ALA A 439 26.18 -2.58 -0.87
CA ALA A 439 27.20 -1.54 -0.71
C ALA A 439 27.90 -1.19 -2.03
N GLU A 440 28.25 -2.21 -2.84
CA GLU A 440 28.84 -2.00 -4.16
C GLU A 440 27.88 -1.23 -5.09
N LEU A 441 26.60 -1.61 -5.12
CA LEU A 441 25.61 -0.98 -5.98
C LEU A 441 25.37 0.49 -5.64
N GLN A 442 25.38 0.85 -4.35
CA GLN A 442 25.23 2.26 -3.94
C GLN A 442 26.41 3.14 -4.36
N THR A 443 27.58 2.56 -4.62
CA THR A 443 28.77 3.30 -5.09
C THR A 443 28.92 3.30 -6.60
N THR A 444 28.49 2.23 -7.27
CA THR A 444 28.73 2.00 -8.69
C THR A 444 27.57 2.42 -9.58
N LEU A 445 26.33 2.32 -9.10
CA LEU A 445 25.14 2.75 -9.82
C LEU A 445 24.71 4.15 -9.39
N GLN A 446 24.34 4.98 -10.37
CA GLN A 446 23.59 6.20 -10.10
C GLN A 446 22.14 5.83 -9.78
N LEU A 447 21.88 5.50 -8.52
CA LEU A 447 20.56 5.11 -8.06
C LEU A 447 19.62 6.33 -8.02
N PRO A 448 18.49 6.30 -8.75
CA PRO A 448 17.52 7.38 -8.74
C PRO A 448 16.89 7.61 -7.37
N ALA A 449 16.30 8.79 -7.19
CA ALA A 449 15.49 9.06 -6.01
C ALA A 449 14.24 8.17 -5.97
N THR A 450 13.60 7.93 -7.13
CA THR A 450 12.39 7.10 -7.25
C THR A 450 12.69 5.60 -7.14
N PRO A 451 11.71 4.77 -6.71
CA PRO A 451 11.90 3.32 -6.60
C PRO A 451 12.43 2.65 -7.89
N ARG A 452 13.42 1.77 -7.74
CA ARG A 452 13.87 0.85 -8.79
C ARG A 452 13.95 -0.57 -8.26
N LEU A 453 13.54 -1.52 -9.10
CA LEU A 453 13.81 -2.93 -8.90
C LEU A 453 15.11 -3.29 -9.62
N ILE A 454 16.10 -3.73 -8.86
CA ILE A 454 17.41 -4.14 -9.38
C ILE A 454 17.42 -5.65 -9.49
N LEU A 455 17.57 -6.17 -10.70
CA LEU A 455 17.67 -7.60 -10.99
C LEU A 455 19.14 -8.00 -11.06
N LEU A 456 19.55 -8.92 -10.19
CA LEU A 456 20.90 -9.48 -10.15
C LEU A 456 20.91 -10.76 -10.98
N ALA A 457 21.60 -10.70 -12.12
CA ALA A 457 21.68 -11.79 -13.08
C ALA A 457 23.08 -11.84 -13.72
N LYS A 458 23.44 -12.97 -14.32
CA LYS A 458 24.73 -13.10 -15.05
C LYS A 458 24.73 -12.25 -16.32
N SER A 459 23.56 -12.12 -16.94
CA SER A 459 23.26 -11.29 -18.09
C SER A 459 21.76 -10.94 -18.10
N PRO A 460 21.31 -9.90 -18.83
CA PRO A 460 19.89 -9.54 -18.92
C PRO A 460 18.97 -10.64 -19.45
N GLU A 461 19.52 -11.63 -20.17
CA GLU A 461 18.79 -12.76 -20.76
C GLU A 461 18.89 -14.05 -19.91
N SER A 462 19.47 -13.97 -18.71
CA SER A 462 19.65 -15.12 -17.81
C SER A 462 18.69 -15.09 -16.61
N SER A 463 18.56 -16.23 -15.92
CA SER A 463 17.73 -16.35 -14.73
C SER A 463 18.13 -15.36 -13.64
N ILE A 464 17.11 -14.80 -12.98
CA ILE A 464 17.29 -13.88 -11.87
C ILE A 464 17.80 -14.68 -10.68
N HIS A 465 18.94 -14.27 -10.11
CA HIS A 465 19.52 -14.92 -8.93
C HIS A 465 19.01 -14.28 -7.64
N ARG A 466 18.83 -12.96 -7.66
CA ARG A 466 18.33 -12.13 -6.57
C ARG A 466 17.72 -10.86 -7.16
N TRP A 467 16.88 -10.19 -6.39
CA TRP A 467 16.53 -8.81 -6.65
C TRP A 467 16.77 -7.94 -5.42
N MET A 468 16.94 -6.64 -5.64
CA MET A 468 17.03 -5.61 -4.60
C MET A 468 16.13 -4.42 -4.97
N ILE A 469 15.76 -3.61 -3.99
CA ILE A 469 15.01 -2.37 -4.24
C ILE A 469 15.87 -1.18 -3.82
N SER A 470 15.96 -0.17 -4.69
CA SER A 470 16.53 1.13 -4.32
C SER A 470 15.47 2.21 -4.18
N LEU A 471 15.63 3.11 -3.21
CA LEU A 471 14.80 4.29 -2.99
C LEU A 471 15.66 5.39 -2.36
N GLU A 472 15.48 6.64 -2.81
CA GLU A 472 16.29 7.81 -2.40
C GLU A 472 17.81 7.58 -2.52
N GLY A 473 18.26 6.86 -3.55
CA GLY A 473 19.68 6.55 -3.75
C GLY A 473 20.25 5.47 -2.82
N HIS A 474 19.41 4.80 -2.01
CA HIS A 474 19.83 3.76 -1.08
C HIS A 474 19.24 2.42 -1.46
N ILE A 475 19.95 1.31 -1.21
CA ILE A 475 19.35 -0.03 -1.23
C ILE A 475 18.55 -0.19 0.05
N ILE A 476 17.25 -0.43 -0.11
CA ILE A 476 16.30 -0.46 1.00
C ILE A 476 15.76 -1.85 1.31
N CYS A 477 15.86 -2.82 0.38
CA CYS A 477 15.38 -4.17 0.61
C CYS A 477 16.15 -5.14 -0.31
N GLU A 478 16.47 -6.33 0.20
CA GLU A 478 16.98 -7.45 -0.57
C GLU A 478 15.94 -8.58 -0.60
N GLY A 479 15.71 -9.13 -1.79
CA GLY A 479 14.74 -10.19 -2.01
C GLY A 479 15.23 -11.55 -1.52
N ILE A 480 14.31 -12.30 -0.91
CA ILE A 480 14.56 -13.69 -0.47
C ILE A 480 14.18 -14.67 -1.59
N GLN A 481 13.03 -14.44 -2.24
CA GLN A 481 12.56 -15.28 -3.35
C GLN A 481 13.16 -14.77 -4.66
N PRO A 482 13.86 -15.59 -5.44
CA PRO A 482 14.57 -15.14 -6.63
C PRO A 482 13.67 -15.08 -7.88
N THR A 483 12.43 -14.58 -7.75
CA THR A 483 11.51 -14.43 -8.87
C THR A 483 11.32 -12.97 -9.24
N PHE A 484 11.11 -12.67 -10.52
CA PHE A 484 10.76 -11.31 -10.94
C PHE A 484 9.46 -10.84 -10.28
N LEU A 485 8.46 -11.71 -10.19
CA LEU A 485 7.14 -11.33 -9.69
C LEU A 485 7.16 -10.93 -8.21
N SER A 486 7.97 -11.58 -7.38
CA SER A 486 8.18 -11.16 -5.98
C SER A 486 8.86 -9.79 -5.90
N GLY A 487 9.89 -9.55 -6.71
CA GLY A 487 10.51 -8.22 -6.81
C GLY A 487 9.52 -7.14 -7.27
N LEU A 488 8.67 -7.45 -8.26
CA LEU A 488 7.64 -6.54 -8.75
C LEU A 488 6.60 -6.20 -7.68
N ALA A 489 6.13 -7.20 -6.94
CA ALA A 489 5.23 -7.02 -5.81
C ALA A 489 5.85 -6.08 -4.77
N ALA A 490 7.10 -6.33 -4.40
CA ALA A 490 7.79 -5.57 -3.35
C ALA A 490 8.04 -4.11 -3.77
N VAL A 491 8.53 -3.86 -5.00
CA VAL A 491 8.71 -2.47 -5.49
C VAL A 491 7.37 -1.75 -5.64
N PHE A 492 6.31 -2.45 -6.08
CA PHE A 492 4.97 -1.87 -6.18
C PHE A 492 4.43 -1.45 -4.81
N SER A 493 4.65 -2.28 -3.77
CA SER A 493 4.24 -1.95 -2.40
C SER A 493 4.84 -0.64 -1.88
N THR A 494 6.08 -0.32 -2.26
CA THR A 494 6.76 0.92 -1.80
C THR A 494 5.98 2.20 -2.13
N TYR A 495 5.28 2.24 -3.27
CA TYR A 495 4.50 3.42 -3.66
C TYR A 495 3.32 3.68 -2.73
N TYR A 496 2.79 2.64 -2.10
CA TYR A 496 1.66 2.74 -1.18
C TYR A 496 2.17 2.98 0.24
N ILE A 497 3.13 2.17 0.69
CA ILE A 497 3.72 2.28 2.03
C ILE A 497 4.26 3.69 2.26
N PHE A 498 5.09 4.21 1.35
CA PHE A 498 5.74 5.51 1.51
C PHE A 498 4.96 6.68 0.87
N ASN A 499 3.71 6.43 0.43
CA ASN A 499 2.84 7.41 -0.20
C ASN A 499 3.51 8.17 -1.38
N LEU A 500 4.12 7.42 -2.28
CA LEU A 500 4.83 7.96 -3.44
C LEU A 500 3.86 8.10 -4.63
N GLN A 501 4.11 9.10 -5.48
CA GLN A 501 3.62 9.07 -6.86
C GLN A 501 4.40 8.04 -7.67
N TYR A 502 3.78 7.52 -8.72
CA TYR A 502 4.50 6.73 -9.72
C TYR A 502 5.55 7.62 -10.42
N GLN A 503 6.70 7.04 -10.71
CA GLN A 503 7.71 7.75 -11.50
C GLN A 503 7.21 8.01 -12.92
N GLU A 504 7.57 9.17 -13.47
CA GLU A 504 7.18 9.61 -14.81
C GLU A 504 7.57 8.56 -15.87
N ASP A 505 8.74 7.94 -15.74
CA ASP A 505 9.28 6.97 -16.70
C ASP A 505 8.59 5.58 -16.68
N ALA A 506 7.64 5.33 -15.77
CA ALA A 506 6.90 4.07 -15.67
C ALA A 506 5.45 4.25 -15.20
N ALA A 507 4.92 5.47 -15.30
CA ALA A 507 3.65 5.86 -14.73
C ALA A 507 2.47 5.08 -15.32
N CYS A 508 2.42 4.94 -16.65
CA CYS A 508 1.36 4.19 -17.34
C CYS A 508 1.44 2.70 -17.02
N THR A 509 2.65 2.13 -16.99
CA THR A 509 2.84 0.71 -16.64
C THR A 509 2.40 0.42 -15.21
N LEU A 510 2.83 1.24 -14.23
CA LEU A 510 2.43 1.08 -12.82
C LEU A 510 0.93 1.29 -12.63
N GLU A 511 0.35 2.26 -13.32
CA GLU A 511 -1.08 2.53 -13.32
C GLU A 511 -1.91 1.40 -13.97
N PHE A 512 -1.37 0.73 -14.99
CA PHE A 512 -1.98 -0.48 -15.55
C PHE A 512 -1.92 -1.65 -14.57
N ILE A 513 -0.76 -1.91 -13.95
CA ILE A 513 -0.57 -2.96 -12.93
C ILE A 513 -1.56 -2.74 -11.78
N GLN A 514 -1.64 -1.51 -11.28
CA GLN A 514 -2.58 -1.12 -10.24
C GLN A 514 -4.02 -1.52 -10.57
N ARG A 515 -4.51 -1.10 -11.75
CA ARG A 515 -5.94 -1.24 -12.07
C ARG A 515 -6.32 -2.63 -12.54
N ARG A 516 -5.48 -3.24 -13.39
CA ARG A 516 -5.79 -4.52 -14.03
C ARG A 516 -5.30 -5.72 -13.23
N LEU A 517 -4.12 -5.63 -12.64
CA LEU A 517 -3.48 -6.79 -12.02
C LEU A 517 -3.70 -6.83 -10.51
N ILE A 518 -3.68 -5.67 -9.85
CA ILE A 518 -3.92 -5.59 -8.39
C ILE A 518 -5.40 -5.33 -8.07
N GLY A 519 -6.10 -4.56 -8.92
CA GLY A 519 -7.51 -4.22 -8.72
C GLY A 519 -7.76 -2.99 -7.84
N ILE A 520 -6.75 -2.15 -7.59
CA ILE A 520 -6.92 -0.90 -6.82
C ILE A 520 -7.50 0.19 -7.74
N ASN A 521 -8.80 0.46 -7.58
CA ASN A 521 -9.57 1.35 -8.46
C ASN A 521 -10.43 2.36 -7.68
N PRO A 522 -9.84 3.28 -6.90
CA PRO A 522 -10.61 4.28 -6.17
C PRO A 522 -11.29 5.28 -7.14
N ASP A 523 -12.47 5.76 -6.75
CA ASP A 523 -13.32 6.65 -7.58
C ASP A 523 -12.65 7.97 -7.97
N ARG A 524 -11.65 8.41 -7.18
CA ARG A 524 -10.94 9.68 -7.36
C ARG A 524 -9.46 9.58 -7.05
N GLY A 525 -8.69 10.39 -7.76
CA GLY A 525 -7.24 10.51 -7.60
C GLY A 525 -6.47 9.67 -8.61
N THR A 526 -5.15 9.87 -8.64
CA THR A 526 -4.21 9.03 -9.38
C THR A 526 -2.85 9.09 -8.67
N LYS A 527 -2.11 7.99 -8.72
CA LYS A 527 -0.69 7.98 -8.34
C LYS A 527 0.21 8.42 -9.48
N ALA A 528 -0.27 8.41 -10.73
CA ALA A 528 0.48 8.93 -11.87
C ALA A 528 0.64 10.46 -11.77
N PRO A 529 1.81 11.00 -12.13
CA PRO A 529 2.06 12.43 -12.10
C PRO A 529 1.15 13.15 -13.10
N GLN A 530 0.51 14.23 -12.66
CA GLN A 530 -0.30 15.08 -13.54
C GLN A 530 0.63 16.06 -14.26
N GLY A 531 0.75 15.87 -15.58
CA GLY A 531 1.54 16.74 -16.44
C GLY A 531 1.02 18.19 -16.42
N LYS A 532 1.93 19.16 -16.45
CA LYS A 532 1.63 20.51 -16.90
C LYS A 532 2.05 20.60 -18.36
N PHE A 533 1.09 20.71 -19.28
CA PHE A 533 1.42 20.92 -20.68
C PHE A 533 1.31 22.40 -21.05
N LEU A 534 2.20 22.83 -21.95
CA LEU A 534 2.11 24.12 -22.59
C LEU A 534 0.96 24.06 -23.60
N SER A 535 -0.12 24.81 -23.38
CA SER A 535 -1.18 24.95 -24.38
C SER A 535 -0.60 25.58 -25.64
N LYS A 536 -0.62 24.85 -26.76
CA LYS A 536 -0.16 25.36 -28.08
C LYS A 536 -0.98 26.56 -28.56
N GLU A 537 -2.21 26.74 -28.06
CA GLU A 537 -3.11 27.83 -28.43
C GLU A 537 -2.93 29.10 -27.58
N THR A 538 -2.52 28.96 -26.31
CA THR A 538 -2.48 30.11 -25.38
C THR A 538 -1.09 30.40 -24.81
N GLY A 539 -0.09 29.54 -25.07
CA GLY A 539 1.26 29.66 -24.50
C GLY A 539 1.31 29.52 -22.97
N LYS A 540 0.17 29.21 -22.32
CA LYS A 540 0.04 29.06 -20.88
C LYS A 540 0.13 27.58 -20.50
N PHE A 541 0.79 27.30 -19.37
CA PHE A 541 0.71 26.00 -18.73
C PHE A 541 -0.72 25.78 -18.24
N THR A 542 -1.46 24.91 -18.90
CA THR A 542 -2.78 24.47 -18.48
C THR A 542 -2.64 23.11 -17.80
N GLN A 543 -3.25 22.96 -16.62
CA GLN A 543 -3.45 21.64 -16.02
C GLN A 543 -4.43 20.88 -16.91
N GLU A 544 -4.07 19.64 -17.28
CA GLU A 544 -4.96 18.77 -18.05
C GLU A 544 -6.26 18.52 -17.27
N LYS A 545 -7.40 18.43 -17.98
CA LYS A 545 -8.67 18.02 -17.36
C LYS A 545 -8.44 16.67 -16.66
N THR A 546 -8.77 16.60 -15.38
CA THR A 546 -8.52 15.43 -14.53
C THR A 546 -9.30 14.21 -15.03
N SER A 547 -8.69 13.39 -15.87
CA SER A 547 -9.19 12.04 -16.13
C SER A 547 -8.81 11.15 -14.94
N PRO A 548 -9.74 10.35 -14.38
CA PRO A 548 -9.42 9.44 -13.27
C PRO A 548 -8.46 8.32 -13.69
N VAL A 549 -8.30 8.09 -15.01
CA VAL A 549 -7.46 7.05 -15.61
C VAL A 549 -6.68 7.68 -16.76
N ASN A 550 -5.38 7.38 -16.87
CA ASN A 550 -4.58 7.79 -18.03
C ASN A 550 -5.22 7.26 -19.34
N PRO A 551 -5.40 8.10 -20.38
CA PRO A 551 -6.05 7.70 -21.63
C PRO A 551 -5.39 6.51 -22.34
N GLN A 552 -4.06 6.38 -22.27
CA GLN A 552 -3.33 5.25 -22.86
C GLN A 552 -3.63 3.95 -22.11
N VAL A 553 -3.60 4.01 -20.77
CA VAL A 553 -3.97 2.88 -19.90
C VAL A 553 -5.41 2.47 -20.16
N LEU A 554 -6.34 3.42 -20.21
CA LEU A 554 -7.75 3.16 -20.50
C LEU A 554 -7.95 2.49 -21.86
N THR A 555 -7.18 2.88 -22.87
CA THR A 555 -7.24 2.29 -24.21
C THR A 555 -6.80 0.84 -24.19
N LEU A 556 -5.72 0.51 -23.47
CA LEU A 556 -5.27 -0.88 -23.32
C LEU A 556 -6.26 -1.72 -22.50
N LEU A 557 -6.79 -1.18 -21.39
CA LEU A 557 -7.82 -1.86 -20.58
C LEU A 557 -9.04 -2.25 -21.43
N LYS A 558 -9.50 -1.36 -22.31
CA LYS A 558 -10.62 -1.64 -23.23
C LYS A 558 -10.35 -2.73 -24.26
N LYS A 559 -9.08 -3.01 -24.59
CA LYS A 559 -8.71 -4.11 -25.49
C LYS A 559 -8.63 -5.47 -24.78
N LEU A 560 -8.60 -5.46 -23.45
CA LEU A 560 -8.48 -6.64 -22.59
C LEU A 560 -9.79 -7.01 -21.87
N MET A 561 -10.84 -6.21 -22.09
CA MET A 561 -12.24 -6.54 -21.83
C MET A 561 -12.84 -7.11 -23.11
#